data_AF-A0A1I8F4Y5-F1
#
_entry.id   AF-A0A1I8F4Y5-F1
#
_cell.length_a   1.000
_cell.length_b   1.000
_cell.length_c   1.000
_cell.angle_alpha   90.00
_cell.angle_beta   90.00
_cell.angle_gamma   90.00
#
_symmetry.space_group_name_H-M   'P 1'
#
loop_
_entity.id
_entity.type
_entity.pdbx_description
1 polymer ?
#
loop_
_entity_poly.entity_id
_entity_poly.type
_entity_poly.pdbx_seq_one_letter_code
_entity_poly.pdbx_strand_id
1 'polypeptide(L)'
;RSLGTPTGHSEIVPFDTCSSFGPNSISTFDGLTYEFEGRCSYLLAGSINPSRRWFVKVAMVNCDTFKSCQKTLRFRLDDLHEFVAVGQSLQVYQISGLDGAQMLKVNDSFQGLFDDARDYSGVRFIRRGDSIIMTSRSLGLRLRWDSIGSVQLTLDRPVHSNQDLQVSLGFEHR
;
A
#
# COMPACT_ATOMS: atom_id res chain seq x y z
N ARG A 1 -35.89 -36.80 8.90
CA ARG A 1 -34.93 -35.70 9.17
C ARG A 1 -34.22 -35.40 7.84
N SER A 2 -34.73 -34.44 7.08
CA SER A 2 -34.14 -34.01 5.81
C SER A 2 -32.94 -33.11 6.06
N LEU A 3 -31.86 -33.35 5.34
CA LEU A 3 -30.67 -32.50 5.25
C LEU A 3 -31.06 -31.15 4.64
N GLY A 4 -30.75 -30.06 5.33
CA GLY A 4 -30.92 -28.70 4.82
C GLY A 4 -29.81 -28.37 3.82
N THR A 5 -30.20 -27.88 2.65
CA THR A 5 -29.32 -27.26 1.65
C THR A 5 -28.68 -25.98 2.21
N PRO A 6 -27.38 -25.72 1.98
CA PRO A 6 -26.79 -24.43 2.31
C PRO A 6 -27.26 -23.38 1.31
N THR A 7 -28.01 -22.38 1.77
CA THR A 7 -28.30 -21.17 0.99
C THR A 7 -27.03 -20.33 0.91
N GLY A 8 -26.42 -20.30 -0.28
CA GLY A 8 -25.29 -19.44 -0.59
C GLY A 8 -25.71 -17.98 -0.67
N HIS A 9 -25.53 -17.24 0.42
CA HIS A 9 -25.39 -15.80 0.36
C HIS A 9 -23.90 -15.50 0.19
N SER A 10 -23.51 -15.05 -1.01
CA SER A 10 -22.19 -14.45 -1.22
C SER A 10 -22.14 -13.18 -0.36
N GLU A 11 -21.34 -13.20 0.70
CA GLU A 11 -21.14 -12.06 1.57
C GLU A 11 -20.51 -10.93 0.73
N ILE A 12 -21.21 -9.81 0.57
CA ILE A 12 -20.69 -8.64 -0.13
C ILE A 12 -19.60 -8.03 0.76
N VAL A 13 -18.36 -8.49 0.61
CA VAL A 13 -17.21 -7.91 1.32
C VAL A 13 -17.07 -6.44 0.91
N PRO A 14 -17.05 -5.48 1.84
CA PRO A 14 -17.06 -4.05 1.51
C PRO A 14 -15.70 -3.52 1.04
N PHE A 15 -14.67 -4.37 1.03
CA PHE A 15 -13.31 -4.03 0.65
C PHE A 15 -12.60 -5.26 0.06
N ASP A 16 -11.55 -5.00 -0.70
CA ASP A 16 -10.66 -6.01 -1.25
C ASP A 16 -9.20 -5.69 -0.83
N THR A 17 -8.38 -6.72 -0.63
CA THR A 17 -6.99 -6.55 -0.18
C THR A 17 -6.03 -7.25 -1.13
N CYS A 18 -4.99 -6.54 -1.57
CA CYS A 18 -3.81 -7.11 -2.18
C CYS A 18 -2.62 -7.01 -1.21
N SER A 19 -1.59 -7.85 -1.39
CA SER A 19 -0.45 -7.87 -0.49
C SER A 19 0.85 -8.19 -1.20
N SER A 20 1.97 -7.75 -0.63
CA SER A 20 3.30 -8.27 -0.91
C SER A 20 3.90 -8.82 0.38
N PHE A 21 4.48 -10.01 0.32
CA PHE A 21 5.07 -10.68 1.48
C PHE A 21 6.29 -11.48 1.05
N GLY A 22 7.16 -11.75 2.01
CA GLY A 22 8.47 -12.32 1.70
C GLY A 22 9.25 -11.43 0.71
N PRO A 23 10.28 -11.96 0.05
CA PRO A 23 11.05 -11.19 -0.91
C PRO A 23 10.24 -10.79 -2.14
N ASN A 24 9.52 -11.76 -2.72
CA ASN A 24 9.08 -11.72 -4.12
C ASN A 24 7.59 -12.05 -4.33
N SER A 25 6.86 -12.39 -3.27
CA SER A 25 5.48 -12.86 -3.39
C SER A 25 4.50 -11.69 -3.36
N ILE A 26 3.49 -11.76 -4.22
CA ILE A 26 2.38 -10.81 -4.31
C ILE A 26 1.07 -11.62 -4.37
N SER A 27 0.08 -11.20 -3.60
CA SER A 27 -1.30 -11.66 -3.74
C SER A 27 -2.19 -10.52 -4.23
N THR A 28 -2.99 -10.76 -5.27
CA THR A 28 -3.88 -9.81 -5.93
C THR A 28 -5.24 -9.73 -5.24
N PHE A 29 -6.06 -8.73 -5.62
CA PHE A 29 -7.37 -8.50 -5.01
C PHE A 29 -8.38 -9.64 -5.22
N ASP A 30 -8.24 -10.39 -6.32
CA ASP A 30 -9.03 -11.59 -6.63
C ASP A 30 -8.48 -12.88 -5.97
N GLY A 31 -7.46 -12.74 -5.12
CA GLY A 31 -6.91 -13.84 -4.32
C GLY A 31 -5.87 -14.71 -5.04
N LEU A 32 -5.47 -14.36 -6.27
CA LEU A 32 -4.36 -15.04 -6.95
C LEU A 32 -3.02 -14.67 -6.31
N THR A 33 -2.05 -15.59 -6.35
CA THR A 33 -0.70 -15.37 -5.80
C THR A 33 0.34 -15.63 -6.85
N TYR A 34 1.34 -14.75 -6.92
CA TYR A 34 2.43 -14.77 -7.87
C TYR A 34 3.76 -14.52 -7.18
N GLU A 35 4.83 -15.07 -7.75
CA GLU A 35 6.20 -14.79 -7.32
C GLU A 35 6.96 -14.11 -8.47
N PHE A 36 7.63 -13.00 -8.16
CA PHE A 36 8.39 -12.23 -9.13
C PHE A 36 9.87 -12.25 -8.79
N GLU A 37 10.66 -12.92 -9.61
CA GLU A 37 12.11 -12.87 -9.50
C GLU A 37 12.62 -11.55 -10.06
N GLY A 38 12.95 -10.60 -9.18
CA GLY A 38 13.53 -9.32 -9.60
C GLY A 38 13.70 -8.34 -8.44
N ARG A 39 14.63 -7.38 -8.61
CA ARG A 39 14.88 -6.29 -7.66
C ARG A 39 14.25 -4.96 -8.12
N CYS A 40 13.36 -5.02 -9.10
CA CYS A 40 12.71 -3.85 -9.67
C CYS A 40 11.64 -3.29 -8.71
N SER A 41 11.20 -2.06 -8.98
CA SER A 41 10.01 -1.53 -8.33
C SER A 41 8.75 -2.07 -8.99
N TYR A 42 7.80 -2.55 -8.18
CA TYR A 42 6.49 -3.04 -8.58
C TYR A 42 5.40 -2.08 -8.10
N LEU A 43 4.49 -1.69 -8.98
CA LEU A 43 3.21 -1.04 -8.66
C LEU A 43 2.23 -2.08 -8.08
N LEU A 44 1.93 -1.98 -6.78
CA LEU A 44 0.89 -2.81 -6.16
C LEU A 44 -0.49 -2.43 -6.70
N ALA A 45 -0.81 -1.14 -6.65
CA ALA A 45 -1.98 -0.57 -7.31
C ALA A 45 -1.82 0.95 -7.42
N GLY A 46 -2.59 1.57 -8.31
CA GLY A 46 -2.71 3.01 -8.45
C GLY A 46 -3.93 3.37 -9.29
N SER A 47 -4.22 4.66 -9.40
CA SER A 47 -5.26 5.15 -10.30
C SER A 47 -4.67 5.98 -11.43
N ILE A 48 -5.16 5.72 -12.64
CA ILE A 48 -4.85 6.51 -13.84
C ILE A 48 -5.79 7.71 -14.01
N ASN A 49 -6.79 7.89 -13.12
CA ASN A 49 -7.72 9.01 -13.19
C ASN A 49 -6.95 10.33 -13.05
N PRO A 50 -6.96 11.21 -14.07
CA PRO A 50 -6.17 12.44 -14.04
C PRO A 50 -6.54 13.38 -12.88
N SER A 51 -7.77 13.27 -12.37
CA SER A 51 -8.32 14.10 -11.29
C SER A 51 -8.09 13.49 -9.90
N ARG A 52 -7.67 12.22 -9.81
CA ARG A 52 -7.46 11.48 -8.56
C ARG A 52 -6.32 10.47 -8.68
N ARG A 53 -5.12 10.97 -8.97
CA ARG A 53 -3.93 10.12 -9.11
C ARG A 53 -3.42 9.68 -7.75
N TRP A 54 -3.20 8.39 -7.62
CA TRP A 54 -2.53 7.81 -6.46
C TRP A 54 -1.81 6.54 -6.91
N PHE A 55 -0.80 6.12 -6.16
CA PHE A 55 -0.15 4.84 -6.37
C PHE A 55 0.53 4.34 -5.11
N VAL A 56 0.72 3.03 -5.03
CA VAL A 56 1.58 2.36 -4.06
C VAL A 56 2.54 1.46 -4.82
N LYS A 57 3.83 1.71 -4.64
CA LYS A 57 4.92 0.91 -5.19
C LYS A 57 5.73 0.25 -4.08
N VAL A 58 6.19 -0.95 -4.34
CA VAL A 58 7.10 -1.74 -3.51
C VAL A 58 8.39 -1.95 -4.27
N ALA A 59 9.53 -1.85 -3.61
CA ALA A 59 10.82 -2.23 -4.16
C ALA A 59 11.65 -2.92 -3.09
N MET A 60 12.60 -3.76 -3.51
CA MET A 60 13.61 -4.33 -2.61
C MET A 60 14.88 -3.48 -2.69
N VAL A 61 15.41 -3.05 -1.55
CA VAL A 61 16.64 -2.23 -1.45
C VAL A 61 17.67 -2.88 -0.53
N ASN A 62 18.95 -2.49 -0.67
CA ASN A 62 20.07 -2.97 0.14
C ASN A 62 20.27 -4.50 0.10
N CYS A 63 19.93 -5.13 -1.02
CA CYS A 63 19.90 -6.59 -1.19
C CYS A 63 21.25 -7.18 -1.64
N ASP A 64 22.36 -6.69 -1.07
CA ASP A 64 23.68 -7.31 -1.26
C ASP A 64 23.73 -8.72 -0.66
N THR A 65 22.98 -8.91 0.44
CA THR A 65 22.71 -10.21 1.05
C THR A 65 21.21 -10.38 1.33
N PHE A 66 20.74 -11.61 1.51
CA PHE A 66 19.35 -11.87 1.92
C PHE A 66 18.99 -11.21 3.26
N LYS A 67 19.95 -11.07 4.19
CA LYS A 67 19.72 -10.47 5.52
C LYS A 67 19.65 -8.95 5.49
N SER A 68 20.31 -8.30 4.53
CA SER A 68 20.33 -6.84 4.40
C SER A 68 19.20 -6.31 3.51
N CYS A 69 18.49 -7.20 2.83
CA CYS A 69 17.44 -6.87 1.88
C CYS A 69 16.18 -6.37 2.60
N GLN A 70 15.74 -5.15 2.28
CA GLN A 70 14.58 -4.51 2.91
C GLN A 70 13.53 -4.12 1.87
N LYS A 71 12.25 -4.19 2.25
CA LYS A 71 11.18 -3.59 1.43
C LYS A 71 11.14 -2.09 1.66
N THR A 72 11.12 -1.35 0.56
CA THR A 72 10.83 0.07 0.50
C THR A 72 9.45 0.27 -0.11
N LEU A 73 8.63 1.09 0.54
CA LEU A 73 7.38 1.57 0.00
C LEU A 73 7.56 2.98 -0.54
N ARG A 74 7.02 3.23 -1.72
CA ARG A 74 6.90 4.57 -2.29
C ARG A 74 5.47 4.78 -2.73
N PHE A 75 4.79 5.78 -2.19
CA PHE A 75 3.38 6.00 -2.49
C PHE A 75 3.03 7.48 -2.55
N ARG A 76 1.99 7.77 -3.34
CA ARG A 76 1.34 9.07 -3.47
C ARG A 76 -0.15 8.89 -3.36
N LEU A 77 -0.80 9.87 -2.75
CA LEU A 77 -2.26 9.91 -2.55
C LEU A 77 -2.89 11.16 -3.18
N ASP A 78 -2.06 12.14 -3.52
CA ASP A 78 -2.43 13.37 -4.22
C ASP A 78 -1.24 13.79 -5.11
N ASP A 79 -1.36 14.96 -5.74
CA ASP A 79 -0.31 15.56 -6.56
C ASP A 79 0.70 16.40 -5.73
N LEU A 80 0.51 16.48 -4.41
CA LEU A 80 1.27 17.36 -3.52
C LEU A 80 2.30 16.64 -2.66
N HIS A 81 2.07 15.38 -2.30
CA HIS A 81 2.88 14.64 -1.34
C HIS A 81 3.32 13.29 -1.87
N GLU A 82 4.59 12.98 -1.64
CA GLU A 82 5.17 11.65 -1.84
C GLU A 82 5.77 11.14 -0.55
N PHE A 83 5.50 9.87 -0.27
CA PHE A 83 5.93 9.20 0.94
C PHE A 83 6.86 8.05 0.59
N VAL A 84 7.95 7.93 1.34
CA VAL A 84 8.89 6.80 1.24
C VAL A 84 9.04 6.16 2.61
N ALA A 85 8.77 4.87 2.73
CA ALA A 85 8.88 4.13 3.98
C ALA A 85 9.85 2.95 3.86
N VAL A 86 10.70 2.78 4.88
CA VAL A 86 11.62 1.65 5.04
C VAL A 86 11.55 1.19 6.49
N GLY A 87 11.05 -0.03 6.72
CA GLY A 87 10.71 -0.50 8.06
C GLY A 87 9.73 0.47 8.73
N GLN A 88 10.10 1.00 9.91
CA GLN A 88 9.29 1.97 10.65
C GLN A 88 9.64 3.44 10.38
N SER A 89 10.60 3.70 9.49
CA SER A 89 11.00 5.06 9.12
C SER A 89 10.15 5.57 7.97
N LEU A 90 9.66 6.81 8.07
CA LEU A 90 8.87 7.48 7.05
C LEU A 90 9.53 8.80 6.64
N GLN A 91 9.71 8.99 5.35
CA GLN A 91 10.13 10.25 4.74
C GLN A 91 8.95 10.84 3.98
N VAL A 92 8.75 12.16 4.13
CA VAL A 92 7.65 12.88 3.50
C VAL A 92 8.21 14.01 2.63
N TYR A 93 7.83 14.00 1.37
CA TYR A 93 8.23 14.95 0.35
C TYR A 93 7.00 15.73 -0.11
N GLN A 94 7.13 17.06 -0.19
CA GLN A 94 6.21 17.90 -0.95
C GLN A 94 6.69 17.99 -2.39
N ILE A 95 5.78 17.81 -3.33
CA ILE A 95 6.03 17.99 -4.74
C ILE A 95 5.78 19.47 -5.04
N SER A 96 6.84 20.28 -4.92
CA SER A 96 6.85 21.65 -5.46
C SER A 96 6.95 21.59 -6.99
N GLY A 97 6.51 22.64 -7.68
CA GLY A 97 6.42 22.73 -9.15
C GLY A 97 7.74 22.50 -9.91
N LEU A 98 8.20 23.47 -10.72
CA LEU A 98 9.32 23.29 -11.67
C LEU A 98 10.63 22.76 -11.06
N ASP A 99 10.80 22.85 -9.74
CA ASP A 99 12.02 22.53 -8.99
C ASP A 99 12.05 21.10 -8.39
N GLY A 100 11.01 20.29 -8.62
CA GLY A 100 10.95 18.90 -8.15
C GLY A 100 10.52 18.75 -6.69
N ALA A 101 10.82 17.60 -6.08
CA ALA A 101 10.36 17.24 -4.74
C ALA A 101 11.21 17.88 -3.64
N GLN A 102 10.59 18.69 -2.76
CA GLN A 102 11.18 19.24 -1.55
C GLN A 102 10.85 18.35 -0.34
N MET A 103 11.83 18.06 0.52
CA MET A 103 11.59 17.28 1.74
C MET A 103 10.89 18.13 2.82
N LEU A 104 9.71 17.70 3.27
CA LEU A 104 8.98 18.34 4.37
C LEU A 104 9.52 17.94 5.74
N LYS A 105 9.82 16.64 5.90
CA LYS A 105 10.36 16.10 7.14
C LYS A 105 11.30 14.94 6.84
N VAL A 106 12.51 15.03 7.36
CA VAL A 106 13.55 14.00 7.18
C VAL A 106 13.36 12.95 8.27
N ASN A 107 13.18 11.68 7.86
CA ASN A 107 13.23 10.50 8.72
C ASN A 107 12.33 10.60 9.96
N ASP A 108 11.03 10.83 9.76
CA ASP A 108 10.09 10.67 10.87
C ASP A 108 10.10 9.19 11.29
N SER A 109 10.54 8.93 12.52
CA SER A 109 10.58 7.60 13.10
C SER A 109 9.54 7.55 14.21
N PHE A 110 8.69 6.53 14.18
CA PHE A 110 7.66 6.32 15.19
C PHE A 110 8.33 5.78 16.47
N GLN A 111 8.94 6.65 17.28
CA GLN A 111 9.73 6.27 18.47
C GLN A 111 8.95 6.17 19.79
N GLY A 112 7.65 6.51 19.80
CA GLY A 112 6.82 6.52 21.02
C GLY A 112 6.28 5.16 21.47
N LEU A 113 5.88 5.10 22.74
CA LEU A 113 5.22 3.95 23.37
C LEU A 113 3.70 4.04 23.11
N PHE A 114 3.20 3.15 22.25
CA PHE A 114 1.77 2.91 21.93
C PHE A 114 1.01 4.05 21.22
N ASP A 115 0.47 3.75 20.04
CA ASP A 115 -0.49 4.57 19.27
C ASP A 115 -0.03 5.97 18.81
N ASP A 116 1.25 6.11 18.47
CA ASP A 116 1.75 7.30 17.78
C ASP A 116 0.99 7.52 16.46
N ALA A 117 0.19 8.58 16.42
CA ALA A 117 -0.51 9.04 15.23
C ALA A 117 0.18 10.27 14.62
N ARG A 118 0.21 10.32 13.29
CA ARG A 118 0.62 11.49 12.50
C ARG A 118 -0.42 11.75 11.43
N ASP A 119 -0.64 13.01 11.10
CA ASP A 119 -1.53 13.42 10.02
C ASP A 119 -0.76 14.33 9.06
N TYR A 120 -0.84 14.00 7.77
CA TYR A 120 -0.26 14.78 6.69
C TYR A 120 -1.37 15.06 5.68
N SER A 121 -1.97 16.26 5.74
CA SER A 121 -3.00 16.70 4.80
C SER A 121 -4.20 15.74 4.69
N GLY A 122 -4.65 15.18 5.82
CA GLY A 122 -5.77 14.23 5.88
C GLY A 122 -5.37 12.76 5.65
N VAL A 123 -4.08 12.50 5.46
CA VAL A 123 -3.50 11.15 5.43
C VAL A 123 -3.01 10.82 6.83
N ARG A 124 -3.67 9.85 7.47
CA ARG A 124 -3.36 9.46 8.84
C ARG A 124 -2.45 8.25 8.90
N PHE A 125 -1.39 8.33 9.69
CA PHE A 125 -0.48 7.23 10.00
C PHE A 125 -0.61 6.86 11.47
N ILE A 126 -0.64 5.58 11.78
CA ILE A 126 -0.69 5.06 13.15
C ILE A 126 0.26 3.88 13.27
N ARG A 127 1.11 3.88 14.31
CA ARG A 127 1.88 2.69 14.70
C ARG A 127 1.04 1.76 15.58
N ARG A 128 0.96 0.48 15.22
CA ARG A 128 0.29 -0.59 15.97
C ARG A 128 1.24 -1.78 16.11
N GLY A 129 1.99 -1.82 17.22
CA GLY A 129 3.03 -2.81 17.44
C GLY A 129 4.18 -2.63 16.44
N ASP A 130 4.47 -3.68 15.67
CA ASP A 130 5.50 -3.62 14.62
C ASP A 130 5.00 -2.98 13.31
N SER A 131 3.68 -2.86 13.14
CA SER A 131 3.11 -2.37 11.89
C SER A 131 2.82 -0.88 11.93
N ILE A 132 2.97 -0.25 10.77
CA ILE A 132 2.42 1.08 10.49
C ILE A 132 1.18 0.91 9.63
N ILE A 133 0.15 1.70 9.94
CA ILE A 133 -1.10 1.75 9.21
C ILE A 133 -1.31 3.17 8.72
N MET A 134 -1.35 3.34 7.40
CA MET A 134 -1.76 4.56 6.73
C MET A 134 -3.22 4.44 6.28
N THR A 135 -4.00 5.49 6.46
CA THR A 135 -5.40 5.56 6.02
C THR A 135 -5.67 6.90 5.34
N SER A 136 -6.27 6.83 4.14
CA SER A 136 -6.86 7.98 3.45
C SER A 136 -8.35 7.72 3.23
N ARG A 137 -9.19 8.41 4.02
CA ARG A 137 -10.65 8.24 3.95
C ARG A 137 -11.25 8.82 2.68
N SER A 138 -10.67 9.90 2.15
CA SER A 138 -11.14 10.53 0.91
C SER A 138 -10.96 9.64 -0.32
N LEU A 139 -10.01 8.70 -0.25
CA LEU A 139 -9.69 7.75 -1.33
C LEU A 139 -10.17 6.32 -1.05
N GLY A 140 -10.70 6.02 0.14
CA GLY A 140 -11.05 4.66 0.54
C GLY A 140 -9.85 3.71 0.57
N LEU A 141 -8.67 4.23 0.96
CA LEU A 141 -7.38 3.53 0.94
C LEU A 141 -6.89 3.23 2.36
N ARG A 142 -6.43 1.99 2.57
CA ARG A 142 -5.64 1.62 3.76
C ARG A 142 -4.40 0.84 3.34
N LEU A 143 -3.23 1.33 3.74
CA LEU A 143 -1.96 0.65 3.55
C LEU A 143 -1.38 0.26 4.91
N ARG A 144 -1.03 -1.01 5.07
CA ARG A 144 -0.37 -1.54 6.26
C ARG A 144 0.96 -2.16 5.86
N TRP A 145 1.99 -1.92 6.65
CA TRP A 145 3.26 -2.63 6.50
C TRP A 145 3.94 -2.86 7.84
N ASP A 146 4.81 -3.86 7.90
CA ASP A 146 5.63 -4.18 9.08
C ASP A 146 7.13 -3.99 8.81
N SER A 147 7.96 -4.23 9.82
CA SER A 147 9.41 -4.08 9.70
C SER A 147 10.10 -5.24 8.98
N ILE A 148 9.39 -6.36 8.76
CA ILE A 148 9.93 -7.62 8.25
C ILE A 148 9.78 -7.71 6.72
N GLY A 149 8.68 -7.21 6.18
CA GLY A 149 8.42 -7.21 4.74
C GLY A 149 7.00 -7.60 4.34
N SER A 150 6.03 -7.61 5.26
CA SER A 150 4.62 -7.69 4.88
C SER A 150 4.09 -6.31 4.51
N VAL A 151 3.38 -6.24 3.40
CA VAL A 151 2.70 -5.04 2.89
C VAL A 151 1.30 -5.45 2.47
N GLN A 152 0.28 -4.73 2.93
CA GLN A 152 -1.12 -4.99 2.61
C GLN A 152 -1.79 -3.68 2.18
N LEU A 153 -2.36 -3.66 0.98
CA LEU A 153 -3.16 -2.55 0.48
C LEU A 153 -4.62 -2.99 0.40
N THR A 154 -5.48 -2.27 1.10
CA THR A 154 -6.93 -2.50 1.12
C THR A 154 -7.65 -1.33 0.49
N LEU A 155 -8.55 -1.64 -0.45
CA LEU A 155 -9.40 -0.67 -1.14
C LEU A 155 -10.85 -0.90 -0.74
N ASP A 156 -11.60 0.16 -0.51
CA ASP A 156 -13.05 0.06 -0.44
C ASP A 156 -13.60 -0.43 -1.80
N ARG A 157 -14.60 -1.31 -1.80
CA ARG A 157 -15.12 -1.97 -3.01
C ARG A 157 -15.49 -1.02 -4.17
N PRO A 158 -16.10 0.17 -3.93
CA PRO A 158 -16.38 1.13 -5.01
C PRO A 158 -15.13 1.66 -5.72
N VAL A 159 -13.98 1.66 -5.03
CA VAL A 159 -12.69 2.11 -5.56
C VAL A 159 -12.05 1.00 -6.40
N HIS A 160 -12.09 -0.24 -5.91
CA HIS A 160 -11.61 -1.40 -6.64
C HIS A 160 -12.46 -1.70 -7.89
N SER A 161 -13.79 -1.53 -7.82
CA SER A 161 -14.68 -1.73 -8.98
C SER A 161 -14.59 -0.62 -10.04
N ASN A 162 -13.69 0.35 -9.88
CA ASN A 162 -13.51 1.45 -10.82
C ASN A 162 -12.56 1.05 -11.97
N GLN A 163 -12.93 1.38 -13.21
CA GLN A 163 -12.13 1.10 -14.42
C GLN A 163 -10.80 1.87 -14.49
N ASP A 164 -10.60 2.83 -13.59
CA ASP A 164 -9.37 3.62 -13.50
C ASP A 164 -8.27 2.96 -12.65
N LEU A 165 -8.50 1.77 -12.09
CA LEU A 165 -7.49 1.06 -11.29
C LEU A 165 -6.41 0.44 -12.18
N GLN A 166 -5.15 0.62 -11.78
CA GLN A 166 -3.98 0.12 -12.47
C GLN A 166 -3.12 -0.70 -11.52
N VAL A 167 -2.72 -1.87 -11.97
CA VAL A 167 -1.85 -2.80 -11.26
C VAL A 167 -0.68 -3.21 -12.18
N SER A 168 0.51 -3.52 -11.64
CA SER A 168 1.68 -3.91 -12.48
C SER A 168 1.44 -5.16 -13.32
N LEU A 169 0.54 -6.00 -12.85
CA LEU A 169 0.18 -7.26 -13.46
C LEU A 169 -1.17 -7.02 -14.08
N GLY A 170 -1.26 -6.89 -15.41
CA GLY A 170 -2.48 -6.53 -16.13
C GLY A 170 -3.66 -7.49 -15.90
N PHE A 171 -4.23 -7.45 -14.71
CA PHE A 171 -5.32 -8.28 -14.20
C PHE A 171 -6.35 -7.38 -13.52
N GLU A 172 -6.81 -6.38 -14.26
CA GLU A 172 -8.16 -5.84 -14.09
C GLU A 172 -8.76 -5.72 -15.48
N HIS A 173 -9.36 -6.83 -15.91
CA HIS A 173 -10.56 -6.92 -16.73
C HIS A 173 -10.81 -8.40 -16.97
N ARG A 174 -11.80 -8.94 -16.26
CA ARG A 174 -12.62 -10.03 -16.78
C ARG A 174 -14.08 -9.67 -16.62
#